data_AF-A0A5P3VHJ4-F1
#
_entry.id   AF-A0A5P3VHJ4-F1
#
_cell.length_a   1.000
_cell.length_b   1.000
_cell.length_c   1.000
_cell.angle_alpha   90.00
_cell.angle_beta   90.00
_cell.angle_gamma   90.00
#
_symmetry.space_group_name_H-M   'P 1'
#
loop_
_entity.id
_entity.type
_entity.pdbx_description
1 polymer ?
#
loop_
_entity_poly.entity_id
_entity_poly.type
_entity_poly.pdbx_seq_one_letter_code
_entity_poly.pdbx_strand_id
1 'polypeptide(L)'
;MTDNAKEDVENKYVMPMPTIPRTDIPNDLTHEEKVERFHRVRAEELRSAPHLYRGIVERAYTGRSKAVALKAFCLQCSNYQRNEVADCRVYRCALWLVRPYQEKMPGNDANVAMACGVDDKREGACGGVAAPDIAD
;
A
#
# COMPACT_ATOMS: atom_id res chain seq x y z
N MET A 1 -7.45 -57.43 3.55
CA MET A 1 -7.42 -56.78 2.22
C MET A 1 -7.99 -55.40 2.40
N THR A 2 -7.17 -54.51 2.95
CA THR A 2 -7.57 -53.16 3.34
C THR A 2 -7.00 -52.15 2.36
N ASP A 3 -7.81 -51.14 2.11
CA ASP A 3 -7.44 -49.76 1.79
C ASP A 3 -6.74 -49.49 0.46
N ASN A 4 -7.46 -48.87 -0.47
CA ASN A 4 -7.05 -47.62 -1.12
C ASN A 4 -8.17 -47.11 -2.05
N ALA A 5 -9.10 -46.36 -1.48
CA ALA A 5 -10.16 -45.66 -2.22
C ALA A 5 -10.24 -44.19 -1.77
N LYS A 6 -9.08 -43.52 -1.66
CA LYS A 6 -8.99 -42.13 -1.23
C LYS A 6 -7.92 -41.38 -2.04
N GLU A 7 -8.13 -41.17 -3.34
CA GLU A 7 -7.24 -40.27 -4.08
C GLU A 7 -7.88 -39.53 -5.28
N ASP A 8 -9.20 -39.33 -5.30
CA ASP A 8 -9.88 -38.63 -6.42
C ASP A 8 -10.65 -37.35 -6.01
N VAL A 9 -10.38 -36.81 -4.80
CA VAL A 9 -11.10 -35.61 -4.30
C VAL A 9 -10.25 -34.33 -4.39
N GLU A 10 -9.01 -34.40 -4.86
CA GLU A 10 -8.07 -33.26 -4.87
C GLU A 10 -7.73 -32.74 -6.27
N ASN A 11 -8.71 -32.49 -7.16
CA ASN A 11 -8.40 -31.63 -8.31
C ASN A 11 -9.60 -30.94 -9.00
N LYS A 12 -10.71 -30.73 -8.30
CA LYS A 12 -11.93 -30.18 -8.93
C LYS A 12 -12.00 -28.65 -8.90
N TYR A 13 -11.07 -28.01 -8.18
CA TYR A 13 -11.06 -26.56 -7.93
C TYR A 13 -9.79 -25.86 -8.42
N VAL A 14 -8.94 -26.50 -9.20
CA VAL A 14 -7.87 -25.78 -9.91
C VAL A 14 -8.47 -25.23 -11.20
N MET A 15 -9.23 -24.15 -11.08
CA MET A 15 -9.56 -23.36 -12.26
C MET A 15 -8.24 -22.75 -12.77
N PRO A 16 -7.84 -22.96 -14.03
CA PRO A 16 -6.70 -22.26 -14.58
C PRO A 16 -7.00 -20.76 -14.47
N MET A 17 -6.20 -20.03 -13.68
CA MET A 17 -6.31 -18.59 -13.66
C MET A 17 -6.19 -18.10 -15.10
N PRO A 18 -7.12 -17.28 -15.61
CA PRO A 18 -6.92 -16.65 -16.89
C PRO A 18 -5.62 -15.87 -16.78
N THR A 19 -4.60 -16.27 -17.53
CA THR A 19 -3.45 -15.42 -17.77
C THR A 19 -3.98 -14.29 -18.61
N ILE A 20 -4.52 -13.25 -17.98
CA ILE A 20 -4.79 -11.99 -18.67
C ILE A 20 -3.42 -11.60 -19.23
N PRO A 21 -3.20 -11.65 -20.55
CA PRO A 21 -1.93 -11.25 -21.09
C PRO A 21 -1.74 -9.80 -20.67
N ARG A 22 -0.51 -9.41 -20.36
CA ARG A 22 -0.16 -8.02 -20.10
C ARG A 22 -0.25 -7.26 -21.43
N THR A 23 -1.47 -7.10 -21.94
CA THR A 23 -1.78 -6.64 -23.30
C THR A 23 -1.57 -5.15 -23.48
N ASP A 24 -1.26 -4.44 -22.40
CA ASP A 24 -1.04 -3.01 -22.47
C ASP A 24 0.28 -2.66 -23.15
N ILE A 25 1.31 -3.52 -23.15
CA ILE A 25 2.59 -3.23 -23.82
C ILE A 25 2.84 -4.27 -24.93
N PRO A 26 2.74 -3.88 -26.21
CA PRO A 26 3.16 -4.72 -27.33
C PRO A 26 4.62 -5.16 -27.14
N ASN A 27 4.89 -6.46 -27.27
CA ASN A 27 6.19 -7.05 -26.94
C ASN A 27 7.27 -6.69 -27.98
N ASP A 28 6.84 -6.25 -29.17
CA ASP A 28 7.61 -5.83 -30.34
C ASP A 28 8.24 -4.43 -30.24
N LEU A 29 7.85 -3.63 -29.24
CA LEU A 29 8.42 -2.29 -29.05
C LEU A 29 9.90 -2.35 -28.65
N THR A 30 10.68 -1.40 -29.18
CA THR A 30 12.07 -1.17 -28.77
C THR A 30 12.14 -0.69 -27.32
N HIS A 31 13.33 -0.73 -26.73
CA HIS A 31 13.53 -0.25 -25.36
C HIS A 31 13.21 1.24 -25.26
N GLU A 32 13.60 2.03 -26.25
CA GLU A 32 13.40 3.48 -26.32
C GLU A 32 11.90 3.82 -26.34
N GLU A 33 11.13 3.14 -27.18
CA GLU A 33 9.68 3.32 -27.28
C GLU A 33 8.97 2.92 -25.97
N LYS A 34 9.45 1.85 -25.31
CA LYS A 34 8.96 1.45 -23.99
C LYS A 34 9.20 2.55 -22.96
N VAL A 35 10.41 3.11 -22.92
CA VAL A 35 10.77 4.21 -22.01
C VAL A 35 9.89 5.43 -22.26
N GLU A 36 9.75 5.88 -23.51
CA GLU A 36 8.89 7.02 -23.86
C GLU A 36 7.45 6.80 -23.41
N ARG A 37 6.92 5.59 -23.65
CA ARG A 37 5.58 5.21 -23.22
C ARG A 37 5.43 5.25 -21.70
N PHE A 38 6.41 4.75 -20.95
CA PHE A 38 6.40 4.83 -19.48
C PHE A 38 6.37 6.29 -19.01
N HIS A 39 7.16 7.19 -19.63
CA HIS A 39 7.14 8.61 -19.29
C HIS A 39 5.79 9.27 -19.60
N ARG A 40 5.19 8.97 -20.75
CA ARG A 40 3.89 9.50 -21.14
C ARG A 40 2.79 9.11 -20.16
N VAL A 41 2.67 7.82 -19.85
CA VAL A 41 1.65 7.31 -18.93
C VAL A 41 1.80 7.93 -17.53
N ARG A 42 3.03 8.01 -17.02
CA ARG A 42 3.29 8.67 -15.72
C ARG A 42 2.95 10.15 -15.72
N ALA A 43 3.21 10.86 -16.82
CA ALA A 43 2.88 12.27 -16.96
C ALA A 43 1.36 12.51 -17.01
N GLU A 44 0.61 11.64 -17.67
CA GLU A 44 -0.86 11.65 -17.65
C GLU A 44 -1.41 11.43 -16.24
N GLU A 45 -0.89 10.44 -15.54
CA GLU A 45 -1.30 10.14 -14.16
C GLU A 45 -1.01 11.34 -13.23
N LEU A 46 0.18 11.94 -13.33
CA LEU A 46 0.56 13.11 -12.53
C LEU A 46 -0.32 14.33 -12.83
N ARG A 47 -0.78 14.50 -14.07
CA ARG A 47 -1.74 15.58 -14.44
C ARG A 47 -3.10 15.34 -13.80
N SER A 48 -3.56 14.09 -13.80
CA SER A 48 -4.85 13.69 -13.21
C SER A 48 -4.87 13.77 -11.68
N ALA A 49 -3.71 13.65 -11.04
CA ALA A 49 -3.58 13.72 -9.59
C ALA A 49 -3.93 15.12 -9.03
N PRO A 50 -4.66 15.21 -7.90
CA PRO A 50 -4.93 16.47 -7.22
C PRO A 50 -3.64 17.16 -6.77
N HIS A 51 -3.62 18.49 -6.83
CA HIS A 51 -2.42 19.31 -6.59
C HIS A 51 -1.69 18.97 -5.27
N LEU A 52 -2.44 18.74 -4.19
CA LEU A 52 -1.90 18.40 -2.87
C LEU A 52 -1.09 17.10 -2.83
N TYR A 53 -1.38 16.15 -3.73
CA TYR A 53 -0.78 14.81 -3.73
C TYR A 53 0.23 14.61 -4.86
N ARG A 54 0.35 15.55 -5.80
CA ARG A 54 1.30 15.46 -6.93
C ARG A 54 2.73 15.20 -6.47
N GLY A 55 3.21 15.91 -5.45
CA GLY A 55 4.56 15.70 -4.92
C GLY A 55 4.77 14.35 -4.22
N ILE A 56 3.71 13.63 -3.83
CA ILE A 56 3.82 12.25 -3.34
C ILE A 56 3.92 11.29 -4.52
N VAL A 57 3.08 11.47 -5.54
CA VAL A 57 3.05 10.66 -6.77
C VAL A 57 4.37 10.79 -7.53
N GLU A 58 4.85 12.01 -7.73
CA GLU A 58 6.14 12.28 -8.38
C GLU A 58 7.29 11.60 -7.65
N ARG A 59 7.35 11.73 -6.31
CA ARG A 59 8.37 11.05 -5.50
C ARG A 59 8.25 9.53 -5.57
N ALA A 60 7.04 8.98 -5.68
CA ALA A 60 6.87 7.54 -5.86
C ALA A 60 7.53 7.04 -7.15
N TYR A 61 7.45 7.80 -8.25
CA TYR A 61 8.09 7.43 -9.52
C TYR A 61 9.62 7.49 -9.50
N THR A 62 10.22 8.21 -8.56
CA THR A 62 11.69 8.21 -8.39
C THR A 62 12.24 6.88 -7.87
N GLY A 63 11.38 6.01 -7.30
CA GLY A 63 11.77 4.70 -6.77
C GLY A 63 12.61 4.73 -5.49
N ARG A 64 12.87 5.92 -4.90
CA ARG A 64 13.78 6.05 -3.75
C ARG A 64 13.21 5.54 -2.43
N SER A 65 11.88 5.51 -2.26
CA SER A 65 11.25 5.11 -1.00
C SER A 65 10.03 4.23 -1.22
N LYS A 66 10.10 3.01 -0.68
CA LYS A 66 8.99 2.05 -0.68
C LYS A 66 7.76 2.60 0.05
N ALA A 67 7.96 3.26 1.20
CA ALA A 67 6.88 3.86 1.96
C ALA A 67 6.12 4.94 1.17
N VAL A 68 6.84 5.76 0.39
CA VAL A 68 6.21 6.77 -0.48
C VAL A 68 5.46 6.11 -1.63
N ALA A 69 6.02 5.06 -2.24
CA ALA A 69 5.34 4.31 -3.29
C ALA A 69 4.04 3.67 -2.79
N LEU A 70 4.06 3.02 -1.61
CA LEU A 70 2.87 2.46 -0.97
C LEU A 70 1.82 3.54 -0.67
N LYS A 71 2.26 4.70 -0.21
CA LYS A 71 1.40 5.85 0.06
C LYS A 71 0.73 6.38 -1.20
N ALA A 72 1.48 6.56 -2.28
CA ALA A 72 0.94 6.97 -3.57
C ALA A 72 -0.07 5.95 -4.12
N PHE A 73 0.26 4.66 -4.05
CA PHE A 73 -0.62 3.58 -4.49
C PHE A 73 -1.95 3.54 -3.72
N CYS A 74 -1.90 3.63 -2.39
CA CYS A 74 -3.12 3.63 -1.58
C CYS A 74 -3.98 4.87 -1.85
N LEU A 75 -3.36 6.04 -2.07
CA LEU A 75 -4.07 7.25 -2.47
C LEU A 75 -4.72 7.07 -3.84
N GLN A 76 -4.01 6.55 -4.84
CA GLN A 76 -4.57 6.31 -6.17
C GLN A 76 -5.75 5.31 -6.13
N CYS A 77 -5.61 4.23 -5.36
CA CYS A 77 -6.66 3.21 -5.20
C CYS A 77 -7.95 3.75 -4.55
N SER A 78 -7.84 4.77 -3.70
CA SER A 78 -8.96 5.43 -2.98
C SER A 78 -9.34 6.78 -3.59
N ASN A 79 -8.99 7.01 -4.86
CA ASN A 79 -9.26 8.28 -5.55
C ASN A 79 -8.80 9.54 -4.76
N TYR A 80 -7.64 9.42 -4.12
CA TYR A 80 -6.97 10.42 -3.29
C TYR A 80 -7.71 10.81 -2.00
N GLN A 81 -8.62 9.96 -1.50
CA GLN A 81 -9.34 10.19 -0.26
C GLN A 81 -8.62 9.57 0.94
N ARG A 82 -8.02 10.41 1.78
CA ARG A 82 -7.26 9.95 2.96
C ARG A 82 -8.08 9.13 3.95
N ASN A 83 -9.34 9.53 4.19
CA ASN A 83 -10.22 8.84 5.13
C ASN A 83 -10.55 7.43 4.64
N GLU A 84 -10.79 7.26 3.34
CA GLU A 84 -10.99 5.93 2.75
C GLU A 84 -9.76 5.03 2.90
N VAL A 85 -8.55 5.59 2.88
CA VAL A 85 -7.32 4.81 3.15
C VAL A 85 -7.19 4.42 4.61
N ALA A 86 -7.72 5.19 5.56
CA ALA A 86 -7.75 4.75 6.96
C ALA A 86 -8.80 3.64 7.14
N ASP A 87 -9.99 3.83 6.56
CA ASP A 87 -11.16 2.97 6.81
C ASP A 87 -11.34 1.80 5.83
N CYS A 88 -10.51 1.67 4.79
CA CYS A 88 -10.76 0.62 3.79
C CYS A 88 -10.66 -0.78 4.42
N ARG A 89 -11.63 -1.65 4.08
CA ARG A 89 -11.84 -2.98 4.68
C ARG A 89 -11.47 -4.13 3.75
N VAL A 90 -10.63 -3.86 2.75
CA VAL A 90 -10.18 -4.88 1.78
C VAL A 90 -9.09 -5.75 2.41
N TYR A 91 -9.47 -6.67 3.30
CA TYR A 91 -8.54 -7.56 4.01
C TYR A 91 -7.74 -8.48 3.08
N ARG A 92 -8.27 -8.77 1.88
CA ARG A 92 -7.57 -9.53 0.83
C ARG A 92 -6.44 -8.75 0.15
N CYS A 93 -6.28 -7.45 0.43
CA CYS A 93 -5.23 -6.64 -0.16
C CYS A 93 -3.87 -7.08 0.41
N ALA A 94 -2.93 -7.45 -0.46
CA ALA A 94 -1.58 -7.84 -0.05
C ALA A 94 -0.84 -6.72 0.72
N LEU A 95 -1.25 -5.47 0.56
CA LEU A 95 -0.65 -4.33 1.26
C LEU A 95 -1.26 -4.08 2.63
N TRP A 96 -2.29 -4.84 3.07
CA TRP A 96 -3.08 -4.58 4.27
C TRP A 96 -2.25 -4.24 5.51
N LEU A 97 -1.18 -4.99 5.77
CA LEU A 97 -0.32 -4.85 6.95
C LEU A 97 0.61 -3.63 6.92
N VAL A 98 0.82 -3.05 5.73
CA VAL A 98 1.77 -1.95 5.51
C VAL A 98 1.05 -0.70 5.00
N ARG A 99 -0.27 -0.61 5.19
CA ARG A 99 -1.06 0.53 4.72
C ARG A 99 -0.75 1.78 5.54
N PRO A 100 -0.67 2.95 4.88
CA PRO A 100 -0.55 4.20 5.59
C PRO A 100 -1.85 4.52 6.34
N TYR A 101 -1.75 5.32 7.40
CA TYR A 101 -2.89 5.86 8.17
C TYR A 101 -3.70 4.86 8.99
N GLN A 102 -3.21 3.63 9.16
CA GLN A 102 -3.80 2.73 10.14
C GLN A 102 -3.59 3.29 11.54
N GLU A 103 -4.66 3.33 12.32
CA GLU A 103 -4.56 3.61 13.75
C GLU A 103 -3.64 2.55 14.35
N LYS A 104 -2.60 3.02 15.05
CA LYS A 104 -1.74 2.12 15.81
C LYS A 104 -2.61 1.54 16.91
N MET A 105 -2.93 0.24 16.82
CA MET A 105 -3.50 -0.45 17.97
C MET A 105 -2.51 -0.32 19.13
N PRO A 106 -2.95 0.06 20.34
CA PRO A 106 -2.09 0.09 21.51
C PRO A 106 -1.58 -1.34 21.76
N GLY A 107 -0.28 -1.59 21.53
CA GLY A 107 0.36 -2.90 21.75
C GLY A 107 1.10 -3.54 20.56
N ASN A 108 1.16 -2.92 19.38
CA ASN A 108 1.98 -3.42 18.26
C ASN A 108 3.20 -2.53 18.02
N ASP A 109 4.12 -2.52 18.99
CA ASP A 109 5.35 -1.74 18.97
C ASP A 109 6.51 -2.44 18.24
N ALA A 110 6.29 -3.62 17.65
CA ALA A 110 7.35 -4.43 17.03
C ALA A 110 7.93 -3.85 15.72
N ASN A 111 7.45 -2.70 15.23
CA ASN A 111 8.03 -2.01 14.07
C ASN A 111 8.14 -0.48 14.22
N VAL A 112 8.01 0.06 15.44
CA VAL A 112 8.20 1.49 15.72
C VAL A 112 9.54 1.78 16.44
N ALA A 113 10.30 0.74 16.82
CA ALA A 113 11.62 0.89 17.43
C ALA A 113 12.76 1.12 16.40
N MET A 114 12.61 2.06 15.45
CA MET A 114 13.78 2.54 14.67
C MET A 114 13.59 3.91 14.01
N ALA A 115 12.86 4.85 14.63
CA ALA A 115 12.72 6.20 14.08
C ALA A 115 12.79 7.36 15.09
N CYS A 116 13.06 7.11 16.37
CA CYS A 116 13.31 8.16 17.35
C CYS A 116 14.48 7.76 18.23
N GLY A 117 15.68 8.09 17.74
CA GLY A 117 16.96 7.80 18.38
C GLY A 117 18.09 8.55 17.70
N VAL A 118 17.98 9.88 17.58
CA VAL A 118 19.11 10.79 17.73
C VAL A 118 18.58 12.08 18.35
N ASP A 119 18.74 12.11 19.67
CA ASP A 119 18.94 13.25 20.56
C ASP A 119 18.70 14.65 20.00
N ASP A 120 17.47 15.16 20.13
CA ASP A 120 17.25 16.61 20.23
C ASP A 120 16.78 16.90 21.66
N LYS A 121 17.76 17.13 22.54
CA LYS A 121 17.52 17.75 23.84
C LYS A 121 17.03 19.18 23.60
N ARG A 122 15.74 19.36 23.37
CA ARG A 122 15.08 20.65 23.59
C ARG A 122 13.76 20.46 24.30
N GLU A 123 13.85 20.76 25.58
CA GLU A 123 12.77 20.83 26.56
C GLU A 123 11.59 21.65 26.03
N GLY A 124 10.35 21.17 26.25
CA GLY A 124 9.18 22.02 26.04
C GLY A 124 7.87 21.30 25.78
N ALA A 125 7.19 20.90 26.87
CA ALA A 125 5.74 20.85 27.01
C ALA A 125 4.89 20.17 25.92
N CYS A 126 4.42 18.95 26.20
CA CYS A 126 3.08 18.53 25.78
C CYS A 126 2.31 18.03 27.01
N GLY A 127 1.26 18.79 27.33
CA GLY A 127 0.43 18.63 28.52
C GLY A 127 -0.34 17.31 28.56
N GLY A 128 -0.55 16.85 29.78
CA GLY A 128 -1.44 15.74 30.08
C GLY A 128 -2.89 16.09 29.74
N VAL A 129 -3.60 15.13 29.18
CA VAL A 129 -5.06 15.11 29.20
C VAL A 129 -5.49 14.10 30.26
N ALA A 130 -6.26 14.61 31.21
CA ALA A 130 -6.83 13.89 32.33
C ALA A 130 -7.75 12.75 31.85
N ALA A 131 -7.68 11.60 32.52
CA ALA A 131 -8.66 10.54 32.38
C ALA A 131 -10.03 11.03 32.88
N PRO A 132 -11.15 10.66 32.24
CA PRO A 132 -12.47 10.91 32.80
C PRO A 132 -12.74 9.92 33.94
N ASP A 133 -13.01 10.48 35.13
CA ASP A 133 -13.51 9.76 36.30
C ASP A 133 -14.87 9.11 35.99
N ILE A 134 -14.94 7.78 36.08
CA ILE A 134 -16.20 7.04 36.07
C ILE A 134 -16.65 6.94 37.53
N ALA A 135 -17.70 7.67 37.88
CA ALA A 135 -18.42 7.52 39.15
C ALA A 135 -19.45 6.37 39.05
N ASP A 136 -19.64 5.67 40.18
CA ASP A 136 -20.51 4.51 40.44
C ASP A 136 -21.93 4.53 39.84
#